data_AF-A0A3P1XZY5-F1
#
_entry.id   AF-A0A3P1XZY5-F1
#
_cell.length_a   1.000
_cell.length_b   1.000
_cell.length_c   1.000
_cell.angle_alpha   90.00
_cell.angle_beta   90.00
_cell.angle_gamma   90.00
#
_symmetry.space_group_name_H-M   'P 1'
#
loop_
_entity.id
_entity.type
_entity.pdbx_description
1 polymer ?
#
loop_
_entity_poly.entity_id
_entity_poly.type
_entity_poly.pdbx_seq_one_letter_code
_entity_poly.pdbx_strand_id
1 'polypeptide(L)'
;MKNRRWRIGTVLFALIFALMALGGCGGGSDNKKPAPGPQQPGPQQPGPQPQGKALEKWNGTWKSFDDFVDEDAMKPVYAEVAKHAPGYTAKGVEGFFEEMYHTDFDSLKVSGDTVTFMDSKGAAKGTLTYVSKGTQKRKIEMAGQTMEVEWHLFEAPAVSGATNKAMHADGDFDPSKSCKYLALSPVHQDRPDSLKHWHMRYGNRSLEALMDDPDLALWWPTLCAPDTKVADVAKDQLGEAKLLATMLPPPMGPWKGDWISAYELHRSDKMLPAYEKIAQEAKKLGKNYTAEDVKNYYHKLFETPFDRVSVTDGISVQFKKADGTVVANSPYRIDGLDDGWWIWIEGMVAGYKTVVATHPHGQGTTRHWHMRYADDKTPDQLKELKGWTPTFYDPKVTTLDLYVKNYMDTAERKAKGLPDKK
;
A
#
# COMPACT_ATOMS: atom_id res chain seq x y z
N MET A 1 -11.05 -48.51 3.72
CA MET A 1 -11.07 -47.45 4.76
C MET A 1 -10.46 -46.19 4.14
N LYS A 2 -11.18 -45.47 3.26
CA LYS A 2 -11.97 -44.25 3.55
C LYS A 2 -11.33 -43.35 4.63
N ASN A 3 -10.79 -42.20 4.21
CA ASN A 3 -11.08 -40.86 4.75
C ASN A 3 -10.31 -39.79 3.93
N ARG A 4 -10.97 -39.11 2.98
CA ARG A 4 -11.82 -37.91 3.08
C ARG A 4 -10.97 -36.62 3.04
N ARG A 5 -10.66 -36.17 1.83
CA ARG A 5 -10.16 -34.82 1.52
C ARG A 5 -11.28 -33.82 1.77
N TRP A 6 -11.03 -32.83 2.63
CA TRP A 6 -11.95 -31.73 2.89
C TRP A 6 -11.82 -30.72 1.74
N ARG A 7 -12.89 -30.57 0.95
CA ARG A 7 -13.05 -29.49 -0.02
C ARG A 7 -13.60 -28.29 0.75
N ILE A 8 -12.84 -27.20 0.81
CA ILE A 8 -13.36 -25.91 1.28
C ILE A 8 -14.33 -25.43 0.20
N GLY A 9 -15.58 -25.24 0.60
CA GLY A 9 -16.65 -24.79 -0.26
C GLY A 9 -16.45 -23.34 -0.68
N THR A 10 -16.54 -23.11 -1.99
CA THR A 10 -16.80 -21.80 -2.58
C THR A 10 -18.18 -21.35 -2.10
N VAL A 11 -18.23 -20.39 -1.16
CA VAL A 11 -19.47 -19.68 -0.85
C VAL A 11 -19.56 -18.53 -1.85
N LEU A 12 -20.38 -18.73 -2.87
CA LEU A 12 -20.76 -17.73 -3.86
C LEU A 12 -21.78 -16.79 -3.20
N PHE A 13 -21.40 -15.56 -2.83
CA PHE A 13 -22.34 -14.50 -2.50
C PHE A 13 -22.43 -13.55 -3.69
N ALA A 14 -23.53 -13.66 -4.44
CA ALA A 14 -23.87 -12.73 -5.50
C ALA A 14 -24.51 -11.49 -4.88
N LEU A 15 -23.88 -10.32 -5.05
CA LEU A 15 -24.54 -9.03 -4.87
C LEU A 15 -25.49 -8.85 -6.07
N ILE A 16 -26.78 -9.05 -5.82
CA ILE A 16 -27.85 -8.92 -6.81
C ILE A 16 -28.16 -7.43 -7.00
N PHE A 17 -27.82 -6.88 -8.18
CA PHE A 17 -28.44 -5.67 -8.68
C PHE A 17 -29.42 -6.04 -9.81
N ALA A 18 -30.72 -6.05 -9.50
CA ALA A 18 -31.78 -6.29 -10.48
C ALA A 18 -32.50 -4.99 -10.87
N LEU A 19 -32.29 -4.62 -12.13
CA LEU A 19 -33.20 -4.04 -13.15
C LEU A 19 -34.44 -3.23 -12.76
N MET A 20 -34.62 -2.10 -13.47
CA MET A 20 -35.91 -1.73 -14.05
C MET A 20 -35.76 -1.40 -15.54
N ALA A 21 -36.51 -2.12 -16.37
CA ALA A 21 -36.79 -1.85 -17.77
C ALA A 21 -38.29 -1.64 -17.94
N LEU A 22 -38.73 -0.60 -18.65
CA LEU A 22 -40.09 -0.50 -19.20
C LEU A 22 -40.14 0.34 -20.49
N GLY A 23 -40.82 -0.21 -21.50
CA GLY A 23 -41.44 0.47 -22.65
C GLY A 23 -40.61 0.44 -23.96
N GLY A 24 -41.08 -0.06 -25.11
CA GLY A 24 -42.43 -0.42 -25.54
C GLY A 24 -42.42 -1.07 -26.95
N CYS A 25 -43.60 -1.49 -27.39
CA CYS A 25 -43.87 -2.47 -28.44
C CYS A 25 -44.45 -1.86 -29.74
N GLY A 26 -44.30 -2.55 -30.89
CA GLY A 26 -45.09 -2.40 -32.14
C GLY A 26 -44.24 -2.16 -33.40
N GLY A 27 -44.40 -2.79 -34.57
CA GLY A 27 -45.29 -3.83 -35.11
C GLY A 27 -45.30 -3.76 -36.66
N GLY A 28 -45.08 -4.90 -37.37
CA GLY A 28 -45.34 -5.17 -38.81
C GLY A 28 -44.48 -4.47 -39.88
N SER A 29 -44.14 -4.98 -41.07
CA SER A 29 -44.38 -6.24 -41.81
C SER A 29 -43.49 -6.29 -43.09
N ASP A 30 -43.00 -7.48 -43.43
CA ASP A 30 -42.65 -8.09 -44.74
C ASP A 30 -41.50 -7.65 -45.70
N ASN A 31 -40.69 -8.69 -46.03
CA ASN A 31 -40.15 -9.16 -47.32
C ASN A 31 -38.64 -9.06 -47.72
N LYS A 32 -37.96 -10.22 -47.54
CA LYS A 32 -36.91 -10.92 -48.36
C LYS A 32 -35.60 -10.23 -48.80
N LYS A 33 -34.48 -10.69 -48.20
CA LYS A 33 -33.39 -11.54 -48.79
C LYS A 33 -32.33 -11.88 -47.71
N PRO A 34 -31.67 -13.07 -47.72
CA PRO A 34 -30.70 -13.43 -46.68
C PRO A 34 -29.30 -12.92 -47.01
N ALA A 35 -28.66 -12.28 -46.04
CA ALA A 35 -27.27 -11.79 -46.08
C ALA A 35 -26.63 -12.04 -44.69
N PRO A 36 -25.28 -12.05 -44.58
CA PRO A 36 -24.52 -12.92 -43.67
C PRO A 36 -24.73 -12.61 -42.18
N GLY A 37 -24.52 -13.65 -41.36
CA GLY A 37 -24.85 -13.70 -39.93
C GLY A 37 -24.25 -12.56 -39.08
N PRO A 38 -24.85 -12.26 -37.93
CA PRO A 38 -24.46 -11.12 -37.11
C PRO A 38 -23.04 -11.30 -36.56
N GLN A 39 -22.17 -10.35 -36.89
CA GLN A 39 -20.99 -10.04 -36.08
C GLN A 39 -21.47 -9.68 -34.67
N GLN A 40 -20.84 -10.26 -33.65
CA GLN A 40 -21.04 -9.85 -32.26
C GLN A 40 -20.81 -8.33 -32.15
N PRO A 41 -21.69 -7.58 -31.48
CA PRO A 41 -21.40 -6.21 -31.13
C PRO A 41 -20.20 -6.21 -30.18
N GLY A 42 -19.12 -5.52 -30.56
CA GLY A 42 -18.08 -5.11 -29.62
C GLY A 42 -18.68 -4.20 -28.53
N PRO A 43 -17.94 -3.96 -27.43
CA PRO A 43 -18.42 -3.12 -26.33
C PRO A 43 -18.85 -1.74 -26.86
N GLN A 44 -20.12 -1.39 -26.63
CA GLN A 44 -20.66 -0.08 -27.00
C GLN A 44 -19.96 1.00 -26.15
N GLN A 45 -19.23 1.89 -26.82
CA GLN A 45 -18.82 3.17 -26.20
C GLN A 45 -20.09 3.98 -25.87
N PRO A 46 -20.19 4.57 -24.68
CA PRO A 46 -21.23 5.56 -24.40
C PRO A 46 -21.12 6.71 -25.42
N GLY A 47 -22.25 7.16 -25.96
CA GLY A 47 -22.31 8.32 -26.83
C GLY A 47 -21.74 9.58 -26.15
N PRO A 48 -21.37 10.63 -26.91
CA PRO A 48 -20.78 11.83 -26.36
C PRO A 48 -21.68 12.45 -25.28
N GLN A 49 -21.14 12.65 -24.07
CA GLN A 49 -21.83 13.38 -23.00
C GLN A 49 -22.04 14.84 -23.40
N PRO A 50 -23.15 15.48 -22.98
CA PRO A 50 -23.35 16.92 -23.14
C PRO A 50 -22.18 17.72 -22.55
N GLN A 51 -21.69 18.73 -23.26
CA GLN A 51 -20.64 19.63 -22.78
C GLN A 51 -21.08 20.29 -21.44
N GLY A 52 -20.17 20.34 -20.47
CA GLY A 52 -20.40 20.97 -19.15
C GLY A 52 -21.06 20.09 -18.08
N LYS A 53 -21.28 18.80 -18.35
CA LYS A 53 -21.96 17.86 -17.43
C LYS A 53 -21.21 16.53 -17.25
N ALA A 54 -19.89 16.53 -17.42
CA ALA A 54 -19.08 15.31 -17.37
C ALA A 54 -19.27 14.57 -16.03
N LEU A 55 -19.32 15.29 -14.92
CA LEU A 55 -19.38 14.78 -13.55
C LEU A 55 -20.78 14.92 -12.90
N GLU A 56 -21.84 15.14 -13.68
CA GLU A 56 -23.18 15.45 -13.15
C GLU A 56 -23.72 14.40 -12.16
N LYS A 57 -23.32 13.13 -12.30
CA LYS A 57 -23.71 12.04 -11.40
C LYS A 57 -23.14 12.16 -9.97
N TRP A 58 -22.09 12.96 -9.78
CA TRP A 58 -21.44 13.20 -8.49
C TRP A 58 -21.69 14.63 -7.97
N ASN A 59 -22.56 15.41 -8.62
CA ASN A 59 -22.86 16.79 -8.19
C ASN A 59 -23.21 16.86 -6.70
N GLY A 60 -22.55 17.78 -5.98
CA GLY A 60 -22.72 17.94 -4.55
C GLY A 60 -21.43 18.28 -3.84
N THR A 61 -21.52 18.45 -2.53
CA THR A 61 -20.37 18.54 -1.64
C THR A 61 -20.19 17.21 -0.95
N TRP A 62 -18.95 16.74 -0.85
CA TRP A 62 -18.58 15.45 -0.30
C TRP A 62 -17.44 15.60 0.69
N LYS A 63 -17.48 14.82 1.76
CA LYS A 63 -16.48 14.79 2.82
C LYS A 63 -15.68 13.49 2.74
N SER A 64 -14.38 13.54 2.99
CA SER A 64 -13.53 12.36 3.04
C SER A 64 -13.79 11.51 4.28
N PHE A 65 -13.63 10.20 4.14
CA PHE A 65 -13.60 9.27 5.27
C PHE A 65 -12.32 9.38 6.10
N ASP A 66 -11.25 9.90 5.50
CA ASP A 66 -9.97 10.18 6.16
C ASP A 66 -10.16 11.01 7.45
N ASP A 67 -11.02 12.03 7.40
CA ASP A 67 -11.42 12.90 8.51
C ASP A 67 -12.04 12.18 9.73
N PHE A 68 -12.34 10.89 9.64
CA PHE A 68 -12.96 10.13 10.72
C PHE A 68 -12.05 9.06 11.33
N VAL A 69 -10.92 8.74 10.68
CA VAL A 69 -10.16 7.52 11.02
C VAL A 69 -9.58 7.56 12.44
N ASP A 70 -9.08 8.72 12.87
CA ASP A 70 -8.45 8.91 14.19
C ASP A 70 -9.45 9.27 15.31
N GLU A 71 -10.73 9.38 14.99
CA GLU A 71 -11.77 9.74 15.95
C GLU A 71 -12.00 8.62 16.97
N ASP A 72 -12.20 9.00 18.24
CA ASP A 72 -12.38 8.05 19.37
C ASP A 72 -13.51 7.04 19.14
N ALA A 73 -14.55 7.44 18.40
CA ALA A 73 -15.70 6.59 18.08
C ALA A 73 -15.35 5.42 17.14
N MET A 74 -14.22 5.48 16.41
CA MET A 74 -13.76 4.41 15.53
C MET A 74 -12.97 3.33 16.27
N LYS A 75 -12.42 3.60 17.45
CA LYS A 75 -11.62 2.63 18.22
C LYS A 75 -12.33 1.28 18.46
N PRO A 76 -13.64 1.23 18.80
CA PRO A 76 -14.37 -0.04 18.91
C PRO A 76 -14.48 -0.79 17.58
N VAL A 77 -14.54 -0.08 16.43
CA VAL A 77 -14.57 -0.68 15.09
C VAL A 77 -13.27 -1.46 14.87
N TYR A 78 -12.12 -0.81 15.07
CA TYR A 78 -10.82 -1.43 14.86
C TYR A 78 -10.56 -2.61 15.79
N ALA A 79 -11.00 -2.51 17.04
CA ALA A 79 -10.97 -3.62 17.97
C ALA A 79 -11.84 -4.81 17.51
N GLU A 80 -13.00 -4.55 16.92
CA GLU A 80 -13.87 -5.61 16.39
C GLU A 80 -13.29 -6.25 15.11
N VAL A 81 -12.78 -5.44 14.18
CA VAL A 81 -12.11 -5.93 12.96
C VAL A 81 -10.90 -6.79 13.33
N ALA A 82 -10.08 -6.37 14.29
CA ALA A 82 -8.89 -7.12 14.72
C ALA A 82 -9.22 -8.52 15.30
N LYS A 83 -10.41 -8.73 15.88
CA LYS A 83 -10.85 -10.07 16.32
C LYS A 83 -10.97 -11.06 15.17
N HIS A 84 -11.15 -10.57 13.95
CA HIS A 84 -11.25 -11.35 12.72
C HIS A 84 -9.94 -11.36 11.92
N ALA A 85 -8.91 -10.63 12.36
CA ALA A 85 -7.62 -10.50 11.70
C ALA A 85 -6.45 -10.74 12.68
N PRO A 86 -6.15 -12.01 13.04
CA PRO A 86 -5.26 -12.35 14.16
C PRO A 86 -3.80 -11.85 14.04
N GLY A 87 -3.37 -11.42 12.85
CA GLY A 87 -2.06 -10.82 12.59
C GLY A 87 -2.01 -9.30 12.71
N TYR A 88 -3.10 -8.66 13.15
CA TYR A 88 -3.20 -7.22 13.36
C TYR A 88 -3.65 -6.93 14.78
N THR A 89 -3.13 -5.85 15.35
CA THR A 89 -3.71 -5.22 16.55
C THR A 89 -4.81 -4.24 16.12
N ALA A 90 -5.58 -3.70 17.07
CA ALA A 90 -6.55 -2.65 16.74
C ALA A 90 -5.87 -1.43 16.11
N LYS A 91 -4.70 -1.02 16.63
CA LYS A 91 -3.92 0.09 16.06
C LYS A 91 -3.36 -0.25 14.68
N GLY A 92 -2.99 -1.52 14.44
CA GLY A 92 -2.60 -1.96 13.11
C GLY A 92 -3.74 -1.92 12.09
N VAL A 93 -4.98 -2.16 12.54
CA VAL A 93 -6.17 -1.96 11.70
C VAL A 93 -6.41 -0.48 11.45
N GLU A 94 -6.33 0.37 12.49
CA GLU A 94 -6.43 1.83 12.36
C GLU A 94 -5.47 2.37 11.30
N GLY A 95 -4.17 2.05 11.40
CA GLY A 95 -3.18 2.48 10.39
C GLY A 95 -3.42 1.93 8.98
N PHE A 96 -4.06 0.76 8.84
CA PHE A 96 -4.50 0.30 7.51
C PHE A 96 -5.64 1.16 6.96
N PHE A 97 -6.58 1.60 7.81
CA PHE A 97 -7.69 2.45 7.41
C PHE A 97 -7.23 3.86 7.08
N GLU A 98 -6.23 4.39 7.78
CA GLU A 98 -5.55 5.65 7.46
C GLU A 98 -5.04 5.59 6.01
N GLU A 99 -4.19 4.62 5.67
CA GLU A 99 -3.64 4.47 4.32
C GLU A 99 -4.72 4.19 3.25
N MET A 100 -5.72 3.37 3.58
CA MET A 100 -6.78 3.00 2.65
C MET A 100 -7.66 4.20 2.28
N TYR A 101 -8.01 5.04 3.26
CA TYR A 101 -8.90 6.18 3.04
C TYR A 101 -8.18 7.50 2.78
N HIS A 102 -6.86 7.56 2.96
CA HIS A 102 -6.07 8.79 2.89
C HIS A 102 -6.41 9.65 1.68
N THR A 103 -6.60 10.93 1.95
CA THR A 103 -6.77 11.99 0.95
C THR A 103 -5.91 13.20 1.30
N ASP A 104 -5.33 13.85 0.30
CA ASP A 104 -4.58 15.10 0.53
C ASP A 104 -5.49 16.35 0.69
N PHE A 105 -6.79 16.14 0.85
CA PHE A 105 -7.84 17.13 0.99
C PHE A 105 -8.96 16.56 1.87
N ASP A 106 -9.62 17.38 2.67
CA ASP A 106 -10.63 16.92 3.63
C ASP A 106 -12.03 16.81 2.98
N SER A 107 -12.28 17.62 1.95
CA SER A 107 -13.57 17.62 1.24
C SER A 107 -13.46 18.08 -0.20
N LEU A 108 -14.50 17.83 -1.00
CA LEU A 108 -14.60 18.33 -2.36
C LEU A 108 -16.01 18.77 -2.72
N LYS A 109 -16.13 19.64 -3.72
CA LYS A 109 -17.40 20.03 -4.35
C LYS A 109 -17.35 19.74 -5.83
N VAL A 110 -18.31 18.95 -6.30
CA VAL A 110 -18.53 18.66 -7.72
C VAL A 110 -19.66 19.54 -8.24
N SER A 111 -19.41 20.24 -9.35
CA SER A 111 -20.41 21.06 -10.04
C SER A 111 -20.22 21.01 -11.54
N GLY A 112 -21.06 20.23 -12.23
CA GLY A 112 -21.04 20.09 -13.69
C GLY A 112 -19.82 19.29 -14.17
N ASP A 113 -18.79 19.98 -14.63
CA ASP A 113 -17.50 19.41 -15.02
C ASP A 113 -16.35 19.83 -14.08
N THR A 114 -16.66 20.60 -13.03
CA THR A 114 -15.66 21.11 -12.09
C THR A 114 -15.61 20.32 -10.80
N VAL A 115 -14.40 20.16 -10.27
CA VAL A 115 -14.14 19.69 -8.90
C VAL A 115 -13.35 20.76 -8.18
N THR A 116 -13.85 21.21 -7.03
CA THR A 116 -13.12 22.08 -6.10
C THR A 116 -12.70 21.25 -4.90
N PHE A 117 -11.40 21.10 -4.69
CA PHE A 117 -10.82 20.44 -3.52
C PHE A 117 -10.69 21.44 -2.38
N MET A 118 -10.98 21.03 -1.15
CA MET A 118 -11.10 21.92 -0.01
C MET A 118 -10.41 21.33 1.23
N ASP A 119 -10.00 22.20 2.14
CA ASP A 119 -9.51 21.81 3.46
C ASP A 119 -10.67 21.56 4.46
N SER A 120 -10.33 21.17 5.69
CA SER A 120 -11.27 20.90 6.78
C SER A 120 -12.12 22.10 7.20
N LYS A 121 -11.73 23.31 6.82
CA LYS A 121 -12.48 24.55 7.05
C LYS A 121 -13.34 24.94 5.84
N GLY A 122 -13.32 24.14 4.78
CA GLY A 122 -14.01 24.40 3.52
C GLY A 122 -13.32 25.44 2.64
N ALA A 123 -12.07 25.82 2.94
CA ALA A 123 -11.31 26.72 2.07
C ALA A 123 -10.83 25.97 0.83
N ALA A 124 -10.99 26.58 -0.34
CA ALA A 124 -10.59 25.95 -1.61
C ALA A 124 -9.06 25.84 -1.71
N LYS A 125 -8.57 24.61 -1.90
CA LYS A 125 -7.17 24.28 -2.23
C LYS A 125 -6.92 24.37 -3.74
N GLY A 126 -7.98 24.27 -4.53
CA GLY A 126 -7.97 24.54 -5.97
C GLY A 126 -9.17 23.95 -6.69
N THR A 127 -9.43 24.43 -7.90
CA THR A 127 -10.55 24.00 -8.75
C THR A 127 -10.03 23.57 -10.10
N LEU A 128 -10.50 22.42 -10.59
CA LEU A 128 -10.15 21.88 -11.90
C LEU A 128 -11.41 21.55 -12.70
N THR A 129 -11.32 21.70 -14.02
CA THR A 129 -12.33 21.29 -14.99
C THR A 129 -11.91 19.99 -15.66
N TYR A 130 -12.82 19.03 -15.73
CA TYR A 130 -12.57 17.68 -16.22
C TYR A 130 -13.40 17.34 -17.46
N VAL A 131 -12.79 16.56 -18.35
CA VAL A 131 -13.47 15.92 -19.48
C VAL A 131 -13.57 14.42 -19.25
N SER A 132 -14.71 13.83 -19.59
CA SER A 132 -14.93 12.38 -19.51
C SER A 132 -14.07 11.64 -20.53
N LYS A 133 -13.48 10.53 -20.10
CA LYS A 133 -12.70 9.58 -20.91
C LYS A 133 -13.38 8.22 -21.00
N GLY A 134 -14.63 8.13 -20.55
CA GLY A 134 -15.46 6.93 -20.60
C GLY A 134 -15.43 6.12 -19.31
N THR A 135 -15.96 4.92 -19.39
CA THR A 135 -16.11 3.99 -18.26
C THR A 135 -15.36 2.71 -18.56
N GLN A 136 -14.68 2.17 -17.56
CA GLN A 136 -14.00 0.87 -17.66
C GLN A 136 -14.30 0.04 -16.43
N LYS A 137 -14.42 -1.28 -16.64
CA LYS A 137 -14.52 -2.23 -15.54
C LYS A 137 -13.19 -2.92 -15.32
N ARG A 138 -12.83 -3.13 -14.06
CA ARG A 138 -11.66 -3.91 -13.66
C ARG A 138 -12.02 -4.92 -12.61
N LYS A 139 -11.38 -6.09 -12.71
CA LYS A 139 -11.36 -7.07 -11.63
C LYS A 139 -10.18 -6.72 -10.75
N ILE A 140 -10.46 -6.33 -9.52
CA ILE A 140 -9.45 -6.06 -8.51
C ILE A 140 -9.46 -7.23 -7.54
N GLU A 141 -8.28 -7.77 -7.28
CA GLU A 141 -8.10 -8.77 -6.23
C GLU A 141 -7.90 -8.04 -4.91
N MET A 142 -8.86 -8.15 -4.01
CA MET A 142 -8.78 -7.64 -2.65
C MET A 142 -8.91 -8.80 -1.69
N ALA A 143 -7.82 -9.10 -1.00
CA ALA A 143 -7.75 -10.16 0.01
C ALA A 143 -8.29 -11.54 -0.41
N GLY A 144 -7.91 -11.98 -1.61
CA GLY A 144 -8.34 -13.27 -2.14
C GLY A 144 -9.79 -13.29 -2.62
N GLN A 145 -10.43 -12.13 -2.70
CA GLN A 145 -11.71 -11.93 -3.39
C GLN A 145 -11.49 -11.11 -4.66
N THR A 146 -12.08 -11.58 -5.75
CA THR A 146 -12.17 -10.81 -6.99
C THR A 146 -13.40 -9.91 -6.93
N MET A 147 -13.20 -8.59 -6.88
CA MET A 147 -14.28 -7.61 -7.01
C MET A 147 -14.27 -7.01 -8.41
N GLU A 148 -15.45 -6.89 -9.04
CA GLU A 148 -15.58 -6.11 -10.27
C GLU A 148 -15.94 -4.66 -9.91
N VAL A 149 -15.11 -3.74 -10.33
CA VAL A 149 -15.21 -2.32 -10.02
C VAL A 149 -15.41 -1.56 -11.33
N GLU A 150 -16.44 -0.74 -11.38
CA GLU A 150 -16.70 0.17 -12.49
C GLU A 150 -16.07 1.55 -12.20
N TRP A 151 -15.10 1.94 -13.03
CA TRP A 151 -14.42 3.22 -12.97
C TRP A 151 -14.92 4.16 -14.06
N HIS A 152 -15.38 5.34 -13.66
CA HIS A 152 -15.61 6.48 -14.55
C HIS A 152 -14.37 7.36 -14.59
N LEU A 153 -13.84 7.57 -15.79
CA LEU A 153 -12.52 8.12 -16.01
C LEU A 153 -12.60 9.57 -16.49
N PHE A 154 -11.76 10.43 -15.92
CA PHE A 154 -11.74 11.86 -16.25
C PHE A 154 -10.31 12.40 -16.36
N GLU A 155 -10.13 13.40 -17.22
CA GLU A 155 -8.85 14.13 -17.37
C GLU A 155 -9.09 15.63 -17.25
N ALA A 156 -8.24 16.33 -16.51
CA ALA A 156 -8.14 17.78 -16.49
C ALA A 156 -7.07 18.24 -17.49
N PRO A 157 -7.45 18.66 -18.72
CA PRO A 157 -6.48 18.96 -19.78
C PRO A 157 -5.59 20.16 -19.49
N ALA A 158 -5.99 21.04 -18.56
CA ALA A 158 -5.21 22.19 -18.13
C ALA A 158 -4.01 21.81 -17.23
N VAL A 159 -3.99 20.58 -16.68
CA VAL A 159 -2.88 20.10 -15.85
C VAL A 159 -1.79 19.48 -16.74
N SER A 160 -0.61 20.11 -16.74
CA SER A 160 0.56 19.67 -17.50
C SER A 160 1.59 18.99 -16.61
N GLY A 161 2.26 17.95 -17.12
CA GLY A 161 3.34 17.25 -16.44
C GLY A 161 2.85 15.98 -15.74
N ALA A 162 3.35 14.82 -16.21
CA ALA A 162 3.24 13.59 -15.46
C ALA A 162 4.38 13.54 -14.44
N THR A 163 4.06 13.23 -13.19
CA THR A 163 5.05 12.77 -12.22
C THR A 163 5.01 11.25 -12.15
N ASN A 164 6.02 10.67 -11.52
CA ASN A 164 6.10 9.21 -11.38
C ASN A 164 5.21 8.67 -10.24
N LYS A 165 4.55 9.53 -9.45
CA LYS A 165 3.70 9.11 -8.34
C LYS A 165 2.22 9.14 -8.73
N ALA A 166 1.51 8.10 -8.32
CA ALA A 166 0.07 7.97 -8.47
C ALA A 166 -0.69 8.18 -7.14
N MET A 167 0.02 8.49 -6.06
CA MET A 167 -0.48 8.63 -4.69
C MET A 167 0.26 9.78 -4.00
N HIS A 168 -0.47 10.62 -3.26
CA HIS A 168 -0.01 11.73 -2.41
C HIS A 168 0.80 12.86 -3.07
N ALA A 169 0.55 14.10 -2.64
CA ALA A 169 1.47 15.19 -2.92
C ALA A 169 2.72 15.11 -2.01
N ASP A 170 3.91 15.34 -2.57
CA ASP A 170 5.07 15.65 -1.75
C ASP A 170 4.94 17.11 -1.27
N GLY A 171 4.64 17.32 0.02
CA GLY A 171 4.41 18.65 0.60
C GLY A 171 2.97 19.15 0.44
N ASP A 172 2.79 20.48 0.34
CA ASP A 172 1.46 21.07 0.28
C ASP A 172 0.68 20.60 -0.96
N PHE A 173 -0.53 20.10 -0.74
CA PHE A 173 -1.41 19.64 -1.80
C PHE A 173 -1.81 20.75 -2.77
N ASP A 174 -1.44 20.59 -4.03
CA ASP A 174 -1.82 21.44 -5.14
C ASP A 174 -2.52 20.58 -6.23
N PRO A 175 -3.85 20.67 -6.37
CA PRO A 175 -4.57 19.84 -7.33
C PRO A 175 -4.12 20.11 -8.78
N SER A 176 -3.64 21.32 -9.09
CA SER A 176 -3.13 21.66 -10.43
C SER A 176 -1.84 20.93 -10.82
N LYS A 177 -1.20 20.26 -9.86
CA LYS A 177 -0.03 19.40 -10.07
C LYS A 177 -0.35 17.93 -9.86
N SER A 178 -1.27 17.61 -8.96
CA SER A 178 -1.46 16.24 -8.46
C SER A 178 -2.71 15.54 -9.00
N CYS A 179 -3.70 16.26 -9.52
CA CYS A 179 -5.03 15.70 -9.83
C CYS A 179 -5.39 15.74 -11.32
N LYS A 180 -4.44 15.47 -12.23
CA LYS A 180 -4.71 15.46 -13.68
C LYS A 180 -5.79 14.44 -14.07
N TYR A 181 -5.73 13.25 -13.50
CA TYR A 181 -6.58 12.12 -13.81
C TYR A 181 -7.45 11.76 -12.61
N LEU A 182 -8.71 11.41 -12.85
CA LEU A 182 -9.61 10.85 -11.85
C LEU A 182 -10.19 9.52 -12.35
N ALA A 183 -10.35 8.57 -11.44
CA ALA A 183 -11.17 7.37 -11.61
C ALA A 183 -12.19 7.32 -10.46
N LEU A 184 -13.47 7.38 -10.77
CA LEU A 184 -14.55 7.46 -9.77
C LEU A 184 -15.46 6.24 -9.85
N SER A 185 -15.80 5.66 -8.71
CA SER A 185 -16.92 4.69 -8.66
C SER A 185 -18.27 5.42 -8.63
N PRO A 186 -19.37 4.77 -9.02
CA PRO A 186 -20.71 5.32 -8.82
C PRO A 186 -21.00 5.59 -7.34
N VAL A 187 -21.87 6.57 -7.07
CA VAL A 187 -22.47 6.74 -5.73
C VAL A 187 -23.35 5.53 -5.42
N HIS A 188 -23.04 4.83 -4.32
CA HIS A 188 -23.67 3.58 -3.93
C HIS A 188 -23.77 3.45 -2.40
N GLN A 189 -24.31 2.32 -1.95
CA GLN A 189 -24.38 1.90 -0.55
C GLN A 189 -24.28 0.37 -0.53
N ASP A 190 -23.52 -0.20 0.40
CA ASP A 190 -23.24 -1.64 0.46
C ASP A 190 -24.37 -2.48 1.06
N ARG A 191 -25.21 -1.85 1.88
CA ARG A 191 -26.46 -2.41 2.41
C ARG A 191 -27.63 -1.43 2.29
N PRO A 192 -28.88 -1.90 2.36
CA PRO A 192 -30.06 -1.03 2.35
C PRO A 192 -30.04 0.10 3.40
N ASP A 193 -29.38 -0.13 4.53
CA ASP A 193 -29.30 0.79 5.68
C ASP A 193 -27.88 1.35 5.94
N SER A 194 -26.92 1.09 5.03
CA SER A 194 -25.56 1.63 5.13
C SER A 194 -25.44 3.05 4.59
N LEU A 195 -24.29 3.68 4.86
CA LEU A 195 -24.03 5.02 4.36
C LEU A 195 -23.89 5.03 2.83
N LYS A 196 -24.49 6.04 2.20
CA LYS A 196 -24.20 6.34 0.80
C LYS A 196 -22.82 6.95 0.68
N HIS A 197 -22.01 6.37 -0.19
CA HIS A 197 -20.64 6.80 -0.42
C HIS A 197 -20.20 6.46 -1.85
N TRP A 198 -18.98 6.85 -2.20
CA TRP A 198 -18.30 6.46 -3.42
C TRP A 198 -16.79 6.53 -3.20
N HIS A 199 -16.05 5.90 -4.10
CA HIS A 199 -14.60 5.85 -4.06
C HIS A 199 -14.01 6.64 -5.20
N MET A 200 -12.83 7.23 -4.97
CA MET A 200 -12.06 7.87 -6.02
C MET A 200 -10.60 7.47 -5.99
N ARG A 201 -9.96 7.52 -7.15
CA ARG A 201 -8.51 7.57 -7.28
C ARG A 201 -8.14 8.79 -8.10
N TYR A 202 -7.06 9.44 -7.71
CA TYR A 202 -6.57 10.65 -8.39
C TYR A 202 -5.06 10.62 -8.52
N GLY A 203 -4.53 11.27 -9.56
CA GLY A 203 -3.09 11.33 -9.78
C GLY A 203 -2.74 12.05 -11.07
N ASN A 204 -1.44 12.12 -11.39
CA ASN A 204 -0.97 12.75 -12.63
C ASN A 204 -0.21 11.83 -13.59
N ARG A 205 -0.10 10.54 -13.26
CA ARG A 205 0.65 9.55 -14.05
C ARG A 205 -0.11 9.12 -15.31
N SER A 206 -1.20 8.37 -15.18
CA SER A 206 -2.13 8.03 -16.26
C SER A 206 -3.43 7.43 -15.69
N LEU A 207 -4.46 7.31 -16.53
CA LEU A 207 -5.71 6.62 -16.14
C LEU A 207 -5.48 5.13 -15.89
N GLU A 208 -4.64 4.49 -16.72
CA GLU A 208 -4.27 3.08 -16.57
C GLU A 208 -3.56 2.85 -15.24
N ALA A 209 -2.65 3.75 -14.84
CA ALA A 209 -2.00 3.65 -13.53
C ALA A 209 -3.02 3.69 -12.39
N LEU A 210 -4.01 4.59 -12.43
CA LEU A 210 -5.05 4.65 -11.39
C LEU A 210 -5.87 3.35 -11.28
N MET A 211 -6.06 2.62 -12.38
CA MET A 211 -6.88 1.41 -12.40
C MET A 211 -6.07 0.13 -12.13
N ASP A 212 -4.86 0.05 -12.67
CA ASP A 212 -4.13 -1.20 -12.86
C ASP A 212 -2.82 -1.27 -12.06
N ASP A 213 -2.38 -0.17 -11.43
CA ASP A 213 -1.18 -0.17 -10.59
C ASP A 213 -1.45 -0.96 -9.29
N PRO A 214 -0.74 -2.08 -9.05
CA PRO A 214 -0.96 -2.89 -7.85
C PRO A 214 -0.65 -2.15 -6.56
N ASP A 215 0.20 -1.11 -6.58
CA ASP A 215 0.51 -0.31 -5.40
C ASP A 215 -0.69 0.53 -4.95
N LEU A 216 -1.65 0.80 -5.85
CA LEU A 216 -2.90 1.51 -5.54
C LEU A 216 -4.06 0.57 -5.22
N ALA A 217 -3.85 -0.76 -5.25
CA ALA A 217 -4.94 -1.73 -5.14
C ALA A 217 -5.73 -1.63 -3.83
N LEU A 218 -5.07 -1.18 -2.75
CA LEU A 218 -5.67 -0.99 -1.42
C LEU A 218 -5.91 0.48 -1.09
N TRP A 219 -5.62 1.41 -2.01
CA TRP A 219 -5.97 2.82 -1.85
C TRP A 219 -7.38 3.06 -2.39
N TRP A 220 -8.29 3.35 -1.47
CA TRP A 220 -9.73 3.54 -1.67
C TRP A 220 -10.26 4.82 -0.98
N PRO A 221 -9.76 6.02 -1.33
CA PRO A 221 -10.35 7.28 -0.88
C PRO A 221 -11.87 7.24 -0.98
N THR A 222 -12.54 7.41 0.15
CA THR A 222 -13.99 7.21 0.27
C THR A 222 -14.67 8.50 0.68
N LEU A 223 -15.74 8.84 -0.04
CA LEU A 223 -16.41 10.12 0.05
C LEU A 223 -17.87 9.93 0.44
N CYS A 224 -18.34 10.70 1.42
CA CYS A 224 -19.71 10.64 1.94
C CYS A 224 -20.38 12.01 1.97
N ALA A 225 -21.66 12.02 2.35
CA ALA A 225 -22.42 13.25 2.54
C ALA A 225 -21.72 14.16 3.57
N PRO A 226 -21.79 15.50 3.41
CA PRO A 226 -21.01 16.44 4.22
C PRO A 226 -21.51 16.56 5.66
N ASP A 227 -22.75 16.13 5.93
CA ASP A 227 -23.37 16.12 7.25
C ASP A 227 -23.18 14.80 8.01
N THR A 228 -22.54 13.79 7.40
CA THR A 228 -22.25 12.48 8.01
C THR A 228 -21.52 12.63 9.34
N LYS A 229 -21.94 11.88 10.37
CA LYS A 229 -21.31 11.87 11.69
C LYS A 229 -20.42 10.65 11.83
N VAL A 230 -19.33 10.79 12.59
CA VAL A 230 -18.45 9.66 12.91
C VAL A 230 -19.20 8.48 13.53
N ALA A 231 -20.23 8.75 14.35
CA ALA A 231 -21.05 7.69 14.94
C ALA A 231 -21.80 6.84 13.89
N ASP A 232 -22.20 7.46 12.78
CA ASP A 232 -22.85 6.74 11.67
C ASP A 232 -21.84 5.89 10.91
N VAL A 233 -20.62 6.42 10.68
CA VAL A 233 -19.52 5.70 10.04
C VAL A 233 -19.10 4.50 10.89
N ALA A 234 -18.89 4.72 12.20
CA ALA A 234 -18.54 3.67 13.14
C ALA A 234 -19.59 2.57 13.20
N LYS A 235 -20.87 2.93 13.25
CA LYS A 235 -21.99 1.97 13.23
C LYS A 235 -21.97 1.14 11.93
N ASP A 236 -21.78 1.79 10.80
CA ASP A 236 -21.80 1.14 9.49
C ASP A 236 -20.64 0.16 9.33
N GLN A 237 -19.42 0.57 9.69
CA GLN A 237 -18.22 -0.27 9.63
C GLN A 237 -18.23 -1.39 10.68
N LEU A 238 -18.79 -1.17 11.87
CA LEU A 238 -19.02 -2.25 12.85
C LEU A 238 -19.91 -3.36 12.26
N GLY A 239 -20.94 -2.99 11.48
CA GLY A 239 -21.78 -3.94 10.75
C GLY A 239 -21.00 -4.78 9.71
N GLU A 240 -19.82 -4.31 9.30
CA GLU A 240 -18.95 -4.93 8.31
C GLU A 240 -17.65 -5.47 8.87
N ALA A 241 -17.44 -5.48 10.18
CA ALA A 241 -16.12 -5.73 10.77
C ALA A 241 -15.44 -7.01 10.24
N LYS A 242 -16.21 -8.08 10.01
CA LYS A 242 -15.71 -9.32 9.41
C LYS A 242 -15.31 -9.17 7.94
N LEU A 243 -16.07 -8.42 7.15
CA LEU A 243 -15.74 -8.14 5.74
C LEU A 243 -14.50 -7.24 5.66
N LEU A 244 -14.46 -6.17 6.44
CA LEU A 244 -13.32 -5.28 6.55
C LEU A 244 -12.05 -6.01 6.99
N ALA A 245 -12.16 -6.96 7.92
CA ALA A 245 -11.05 -7.80 8.33
C ALA A 245 -10.50 -8.68 7.19
N THR A 246 -11.34 -9.05 6.22
CA THR A 246 -10.82 -9.71 5.02
C THR A 246 -9.96 -8.77 4.22
N MET A 247 -10.30 -7.49 4.05
CA MET A 247 -9.56 -6.54 3.21
C MET A 247 -8.12 -6.29 3.65
N LEU A 248 -7.79 -6.54 4.92
CA LEU A 248 -6.44 -6.42 5.44
C LEU A 248 -5.47 -7.33 4.66
N PRO A 249 -4.34 -6.81 4.17
CA PRO A 249 -3.38 -7.63 3.45
C PRO A 249 -2.83 -8.73 4.37
N PRO A 250 -2.35 -9.86 3.81
CA PRO A 250 -1.67 -10.86 4.61
C PRO A 250 -0.57 -10.21 5.44
N PRO A 251 -0.60 -10.36 6.78
CA PRO A 251 0.41 -9.77 7.64
C PRO A 251 1.78 -10.27 7.17
N MET A 252 2.78 -9.38 7.22
CA MET A 252 4.17 -9.63 6.81
C MET A 252 4.36 -10.32 5.46
N GLY A 253 3.37 -10.32 4.57
CA GLY A 253 3.44 -10.96 3.25
C GLY A 253 4.69 -10.57 2.43
N PRO A 254 5.06 -9.27 2.36
CA PRO A 254 6.26 -8.81 1.68
C PRO A 254 7.58 -9.40 2.21
N TRP A 255 7.64 -9.75 3.51
CA TRP A 255 8.80 -10.34 4.16
C TRP A 255 8.79 -11.87 4.10
N LYS A 256 7.76 -12.50 3.54
CA LYS A 256 7.65 -13.96 3.45
C LYS A 256 8.87 -14.56 2.75
N GLY A 257 9.53 -15.49 3.42
CA GLY A 257 10.74 -16.16 2.94
C GLY A 257 11.88 -16.13 3.95
N ASP A 258 13.05 -16.54 3.47
CA ASP A 258 14.29 -16.53 4.24
C ASP A 258 15.13 -15.31 3.88
N TRP A 259 15.82 -14.75 4.87
CA TRP A 259 16.67 -13.58 4.75
C TRP A 259 17.99 -13.80 5.47
N ILE A 260 19.08 -13.34 4.86
CA ILE A 260 20.43 -13.39 5.43
C ILE A 260 20.81 -12.02 5.96
N SER A 261 21.32 -11.95 7.18
CA SER A 261 21.81 -10.70 7.76
C SER A 261 23.08 -10.23 7.05
N ALA A 262 23.21 -8.91 6.88
CA ALA A 262 24.45 -8.28 6.46
C ALA A 262 25.58 -8.64 7.43
N TYR A 263 25.29 -8.79 8.73
CA TYR A 263 26.28 -9.18 9.73
C TYR A 263 26.89 -10.57 9.46
N GLU A 264 26.09 -11.57 9.05
CA GLU A 264 26.60 -12.87 8.57
C GLU A 264 27.56 -12.68 7.39
N LEU A 265 27.17 -11.89 6.38
CA LEU A 265 27.99 -11.63 5.20
C LEU A 265 29.30 -10.91 5.54
N HIS A 266 29.25 -9.93 6.45
CA HIS A 266 30.40 -9.12 6.87
C HIS A 266 31.42 -9.87 7.73
N ARG A 267 31.06 -11.03 8.29
CA ARG A 267 31.99 -11.95 8.99
C ARG A 267 32.83 -12.79 8.03
N SER A 268 32.55 -12.78 6.73
CA SER A 268 33.37 -13.49 5.75
C SER A 268 34.67 -12.74 5.42
N ASP A 269 35.79 -13.46 5.38
CA ASP A 269 37.09 -12.94 4.93
C ASP A 269 37.06 -12.44 3.47
N LYS A 270 36.09 -12.91 2.66
CA LYS A 270 35.89 -12.42 1.28
C LYS A 270 35.55 -10.93 1.21
N MET A 271 35.14 -10.31 2.32
CA MET A 271 34.87 -8.86 2.36
C MET A 271 36.14 -8.01 2.44
N LEU A 272 37.31 -8.58 2.78
CA LEU A 272 38.54 -7.83 2.97
C LEU A 272 38.92 -6.94 1.78
N PRO A 273 38.92 -7.41 0.51
CA PRO A 273 39.22 -6.56 -0.64
C PRO A 273 38.26 -5.38 -0.79
N ALA A 274 37.00 -5.55 -0.40
CA ALA A 274 36.01 -4.47 -0.44
C ALA A 274 36.30 -3.40 0.62
N TYR A 275 36.68 -3.80 1.84
CA TYR A 275 37.09 -2.85 2.88
C TYR A 275 38.34 -2.07 2.50
N GLU A 276 39.34 -2.74 1.91
CA GLU A 276 40.55 -2.09 1.40
C GLU A 276 40.23 -1.04 0.34
N LYS A 277 39.38 -1.40 -0.64
CA LYS A 277 38.95 -0.48 -1.69
C LYS A 277 38.18 0.72 -1.12
N ILE A 278 37.26 0.51 -0.19
CA ILE A 278 36.52 1.60 0.46
C ILE A 278 37.47 2.53 1.22
N ALA A 279 38.44 1.96 1.96
CA ALA A 279 39.45 2.75 2.68
C ALA A 279 40.32 3.58 1.73
N GLN A 280 40.69 3.04 0.55
CA GLN A 280 41.40 3.79 -0.48
C GLN A 280 40.58 4.95 -1.03
N GLU A 281 39.29 4.75 -1.31
CA GLU A 281 38.39 5.83 -1.75
C GLU A 281 38.17 6.89 -0.66
N ALA A 282 38.08 6.47 0.60
CA ALA A 282 37.93 7.38 1.74
C ALA A 282 39.14 8.32 1.87
N LYS A 283 40.37 7.80 1.66
CA LYS A 283 41.59 8.61 1.68
C LYS A 283 41.59 9.71 0.63
N LYS A 284 41.04 9.46 -0.57
CA LYS A 284 40.89 10.49 -1.62
C LYS A 284 39.98 11.63 -1.19
N LEU A 285 39.06 11.38 -0.26
CA LEU A 285 38.14 12.36 0.32
C LEU A 285 38.69 13.01 1.59
N GLY A 286 39.97 12.77 1.95
CA GLY A 286 40.57 13.26 3.18
C GLY A 286 40.17 12.48 4.45
N LYS A 287 39.44 11.37 4.31
CA LYS A 287 39.03 10.51 5.43
C LYS A 287 40.07 9.40 5.65
N ASN A 288 40.79 9.44 6.77
CA ASN A 288 41.88 8.49 7.05
C ASN A 288 41.39 7.16 7.67
N TYR A 289 40.67 6.36 6.89
CA TYR A 289 40.23 5.02 7.27
C TYR A 289 41.24 3.93 6.84
N THR A 290 41.44 2.93 7.70
CA THR A 290 42.06 1.64 7.34
C THR A 290 40.97 0.62 6.96
N ALA A 291 41.36 -0.50 6.34
CA ALA A 291 40.41 -1.58 6.04
C ALA A 291 39.75 -2.13 7.32
N GLU A 292 40.51 -2.23 8.42
CA GLU A 292 39.98 -2.67 9.71
C GLU A 292 38.99 -1.67 10.31
N ASP A 293 39.23 -0.36 10.16
CA ASP A 293 38.26 0.66 10.58
C ASP A 293 36.93 0.52 9.81
N VAL A 294 37.00 0.28 8.50
CA VAL A 294 35.82 0.08 7.65
C VAL A 294 35.07 -1.20 8.06
N LYS A 295 35.79 -2.29 8.31
CA LYS A 295 35.23 -3.54 8.82
C LYS A 295 34.48 -3.31 10.14
N ASN A 296 35.15 -2.69 11.11
CA ASN A 296 34.58 -2.40 12.43
C ASN A 296 33.35 -1.49 12.34
N TYR A 297 33.38 -0.49 11.45
CA TYR A 297 32.22 0.35 11.16
C TYR A 297 31.01 -0.48 10.69
N TYR A 298 31.18 -1.35 9.69
CA TYR A 298 30.08 -2.16 9.17
C TYR A 298 29.64 -3.26 10.13
N HIS A 299 30.55 -3.84 10.90
CA HIS A 299 30.22 -4.80 11.94
C HIS A 299 29.31 -4.16 12.98
N LYS A 300 29.66 -2.98 13.50
CA LYS A 300 28.81 -2.22 14.43
C LYS A 300 27.47 -1.80 13.81
N LEU A 301 27.51 -1.35 12.55
CA LEU A 301 26.30 -0.89 11.86
C LEU A 301 25.26 -2.01 11.71
N PHE A 302 25.69 -3.23 11.41
CA PHE A 302 24.82 -4.35 11.10
C PHE A 302 24.64 -5.36 12.24
N GLU A 303 25.31 -5.14 13.38
CA GLU A 303 25.38 -6.08 14.50
C GLU A 303 24.01 -6.63 14.90
N THR A 304 23.92 -7.96 15.01
CA THR A 304 22.71 -8.65 15.43
C THR A 304 23.11 -10.02 16.02
N PRO A 305 22.40 -10.55 17.05
CA PRO A 305 22.75 -11.81 17.69
C PRO A 305 22.25 -13.03 16.92
N PHE A 306 21.62 -12.85 15.76
CA PHE A 306 21.18 -13.91 14.86
C PHE A 306 21.62 -13.60 13.43
N ASP A 307 21.75 -14.65 12.63
CA ASP A 307 22.34 -14.57 11.30
C ASP A 307 21.28 -14.53 10.21
N ARG A 308 20.13 -15.14 10.47
CA ARG A 308 19.05 -15.30 9.49
C ARG A 308 17.69 -15.03 10.10
N VAL A 309 16.77 -14.59 9.25
CA VAL A 309 15.35 -14.39 9.58
C VAL A 309 14.52 -15.19 8.59
N SER A 310 13.55 -15.97 9.07
CA SER A 310 12.56 -16.65 8.23
C SER A 310 11.16 -16.21 8.62
N VAL A 311 10.36 -15.79 7.63
CA VAL A 311 8.93 -15.50 7.79
C VAL A 311 8.14 -16.52 6.99
N THR A 312 7.46 -17.46 7.67
CA THR A 312 6.92 -18.66 7.02
C THR A 312 5.43 -18.56 6.66
N ASP A 313 4.62 -18.05 7.56
CA ASP A 313 3.15 -17.99 7.48
C ASP A 313 2.60 -16.55 7.48
N GLY A 314 3.48 -15.54 7.42
CA GLY A 314 3.12 -14.13 7.47
C GLY A 314 2.94 -13.55 8.88
N ILE A 315 3.06 -14.36 9.92
CA ILE A 315 2.99 -13.85 11.31
C ILE A 315 4.12 -14.37 12.19
N SER A 316 4.61 -15.57 11.90
CA SER A 316 5.68 -16.22 12.63
C SER A 316 7.03 -15.81 12.05
N VAL A 317 7.84 -15.18 12.88
CA VAL A 317 9.22 -14.79 12.56
C VAL A 317 10.17 -15.67 13.35
N GLN A 318 11.03 -16.39 12.62
CA GLN A 318 12.10 -17.18 13.19
C GLN A 318 13.43 -16.47 13.02
N PHE A 319 14.16 -16.30 14.13
CA PHE A 319 15.52 -15.83 14.14
C PHE A 319 16.44 -17.04 14.28
N LYS A 320 17.48 -17.15 13.44
CA LYS A 320 18.33 -18.33 13.36
C LYS A 320 19.82 -17.97 13.31
N LYS A 321 20.67 -18.88 13.79
CA LYS A 321 22.10 -18.88 13.49
C LYS A 321 22.36 -19.40 12.07
N ALA A 322 23.57 -19.20 11.58
CA ALA A 322 23.99 -19.63 10.23
C ALA A 322 23.89 -21.16 10.02
N ASP A 323 24.03 -21.95 11.09
CA ASP A 323 23.86 -23.41 11.09
C ASP A 323 22.39 -23.87 11.08
N GLY A 324 21.44 -22.93 11.11
CA GLY A 324 20.01 -23.20 11.13
C GLY A 324 19.40 -23.31 12.53
N THR A 325 20.21 -23.24 13.60
CA THR A 325 19.71 -23.25 14.98
C THR A 325 18.75 -22.09 15.20
N VAL A 326 17.52 -22.38 15.60
CA VAL A 326 16.50 -21.37 15.93
C VAL A 326 16.86 -20.75 17.28
N VAL A 327 17.19 -19.45 17.28
CA VAL A 327 17.44 -18.70 18.53
C VAL A 327 16.15 -18.17 19.13
N ALA A 328 15.15 -17.93 18.28
CA ALA A 328 13.85 -17.42 18.69
C ALA A 328 12.81 -17.68 17.59
N ASN A 329 11.57 -17.87 18.01
CA ASN A 329 10.42 -18.02 17.14
C ASN A 329 9.22 -17.35 17.83
N SER A 330 8.63 -16.35 17.20
CA SER A 330 7.48 -15.64 17.75
C SER A 330 6.45 -15.37 16.67
N PRO A 331 5.15 -15.48 16.97
CA PRO A 331 4.16 -14.71 16.25
C PRO A 331 4.37 -13.22 16.55
N TYR A 332 4.07 -12.39 15.58
CA TYR A 332 3.99 -10.94 15.69
C TYR A 332 2.68 -10.47 15.07
N ARG A 333 2.22 -9.31 15.54
CA ARG A 333 1.11 -8.58 14.93
C ARG A 333 1.59 -7.25 14.36
N ILE A 334 0.98 -6.82 13.28
CA ILE A 334 1.16 -5.47 12.76
C ILE A 334 0.41 -4.51 13.68
N ASP A 335 1.12 -3.50 14.19
CA ASP A 335 0.59 -2.44 15.05
C ASP A 335 0.36 -1.12 14.34
N GLY A 336 0.92 -0.99 13.14
CA GLY A 336 0.81 0.23 12.35
C GLY A 336 1.93 0.36 11.34
N LEU A 337 1.80 1.40 10.51
CA LEU A 337 2.79 1.88 9.58
C LEU A 337 3.11 3.32 9.98
N ASP A 338 4.39 3.68 9.98
CA ASP A 338 4.82 5.02 10.36
C ASP A 338 6.10 5.37 9.60
N ASP A 339 6.03 6.39 8.73
CA ASP A 339 7.15 6.88 7.91
C ASP A 339 7.87 5.74 7.13
N GLY A 340 7.09 4.85 6.52
CA GLY A 340 7.60 3.69 5.79
C GLY A 340 8.15 2.53 6.66
N TRP A 341 8.12 2.67 7.99
CA TRP A 341 8.42 1.61 8.95
C TRP A 341 7.16 0.89 9.40
N TRP A 342 7.16 -0.42 9.23
CA TRP A 342 6.15 -1.30 9.77
C TRP A 342 6.48 -1.63 11.21
N ILE A 343 5.51 -1.41 12.08
CA ILE A 343 5.62 -1.66 13.51
C ILE A 343 5.05 -3.05 13.77
N TRP A 344 5.88 -3.93 14.29
CA TRP A 344 5.49 -5.28 14.70
C TRP A 344 5.58 -5.37 16.22
N ILE A 345 4.45 -5.67 16.86
CA ILE A 345 4.39 -5.82 18.31
C ILE A 345 3.86 -7.19 18.71
N GLU A 346 3.93 -7.43 20.03
CA GLU A 346 3.55 -8.68 20.68
C GLU A 346 4.49 -9.86 20.34
N GLY A 347 5.76 -9.57 20.07
CA GLY A 347 6.81 -10.57 20.15
C GLY A 347 6.89 -11.12 21.57
N MET A 348 6.66 -12.42 21.77
CA MET A 348 6.75 -13.08 23.09
C MET A 348 8.20 -13.42 23.46
N VAL A 349 9.16 -13.11 22.59
CA VAL A 349 10.56 -13.45 22.75
C VAL A 349 11.30 -12.28 23.37
N ALA A 350 11.92 -12.52 24.53
CA ALA A 350 12.80 -11.57 25.18
C ALA A 350 13.91 -11.09 24.24
N GLY A 351 14.13 -9.78 24.21
CA GLY A 351 15.02 -9.05 23.31
C GLY A 351 14.32 -8.53 22.04
N TYR A 352 13.12 -9.00 21.72
CA TYR A 352 12.44 -8.72 20.44
C TYR A 352 10.96 -8.36 20.62
N LYS A 353 10.55 -7.85 21.78
CA LYS A 353 9.13 -7.56 22.04
C LYS A 353 8.55 -6.52 21.08
N THR A 354 9.31 -5.46 20.83
CA THR A 354 8.99 -4.42 19.83
C THR A 354 9.98 -4.54 18.67
N VAL A 355 9.46 -4.64 17.45
CA VAL A 355 10.26 -4.65 16.22
C VAL A 355 9.72 -3.57 15.28
N VAL A 356 10.62 -2.78 14.69
CA VAL A 356 10.30 -1.92 13.56
C VAL A 356 11.08 -2.39 12.34
N ALA A 357 10.40 -2.54 11.21
CA ALA A 357 11.00 -3.04 9.99
C ALA A 357 10.58 -2.20 8.77
N THR A 358 11.51 -1.88 7.88
CA THR A 358 11.12 -1.31 6.58
C THR A 358 10.47 -2.39 5.72
N HIS A 359 9.61 -1.98 4.79
CA HIS A 359 9.23 -2.86 3.69
C HIS A 359 10.48 -3.34 2.92
N PRO A 360 10.50 -4.58 2.39
CA PRO A 360 11.58 -5.01 1.52
C PRO A 360 11.65 -4.16 0.27
N HIS A 361 12.82 -3.60 0.01
CA HIS A 361 13.06 -2.65 -1.07
C HIS A 361 14.38 -2.96 -1.77
N GLY A 362 14.72 -2.18 -2.79
CA GLY A 362 15.82 -2.48 -3.70
C GLY A 362 15.42 -3.47 -4.80
N GLN A 363 16.29 -3.62 -5.78
CA GLN A 363 16.04 -4.42 -6.99
C GLN A 363 17.16 -5.44 -7.20
N GLY A 364 16.81 -6.60 -7.76
CA GLY A 364 17.76 -7.68 -8.04
C GLY A 364 18.62 -8.03 -6.83
N THR A 365 19.95 -7.98 -6.99
CA THR A 365 20.96 -8.34 -5.98
C THR A 365 21.05 -7.39 -4.78
N THR A 366 20.22 -6.34 -4.77
CA THR A 366 20.14 -5.37 -3.67
C THR A 366 18.81 -5.44 -2.95
N ARG A 367 17.99 -6.48 -3.18
CA ARG A 367 16.73 -6.63 -2.44
C ARG A 367 17.01 -6.90 -0.96
N HIS A 368 16.59 -5.98 -0.09
CA HIS A 368 16.84 -6.01 1.33
C HIS A 368 15.78 -5.27 2.15
N TRP A 369 15.88 -5.38 3.47
CA TRP A 369 15.13 -4.58 4.44
C TRP A 369 15.96 -4.35 5.69
N HIS A 370 15.52 -3.39 6.50
CA HIS A 370 16.13 -3.06 7.78
C HIS A 370 15.20 -3.43 8.93
N MET A 371 15.78 -3.82 10.07
CA MET A 371 15.04 -4.17 11.27
C MET A 371 15.72 -3.58 12.50
N ARG A 372 14.94 -3.04 13.43
CA ARG A 372 15.39 -2.67 14.77
C ARG A 372 14.44 -3.23 15.80
N TYR A 373 14.97 -3.56 16.96
CA TYR A 373 14.22 -4.27 17.98
C TYR A 373 14.76 -3.98 19.38
N ALA A 374 13.86 -4.00 20.37
CA ALA A 374 14.17 -3.95 21.79
C ALA A 374 12.95 -4.34 22.63
N ASP A 375 13.18 -4.64 23.91
CA ASP A 375 12.10 -4.88 24.88
C ASP A 375 11.66 -3.61 25.62
N ASP A 376 12.56 -2.65 25.75
CA ASP A 376 12.44 -1.47 26.61
C ASP A 376 12.27 -0.16 25.82
N LYS A 377 12.07 -0.24 24.50
CA LYS A 377 11.91 0.94 23.62
C LYS A 377 10.57 0.94 22.91
N THR A 378 10.04 2.14 22.73
CA THR A 378 8.91 2.39 21.83
C THR A 378 9.35 2.30 20.36
N PRO A 379 8.41 2.13 19.41
CA PRO A 379 8.72 2.21 17.98
C PRO A 379 9.45 3.50 17.58
N ASP A 380 9.06 4.65 18.12
CA ASP A 380 9.71 5.94 17.85
C ASP A 380 11.16 5.97 18.33
N GLN A 381 11.40 5.51 19.57
CA GLN A 381 12.74 5.42 20.11
C GLN A 381 13.63 4.47 19.29
N LEU A 382 13.07 3.40 18.71
CA LEU A 382 13.80 2.51 17.81
C LEU A 382 14.14 3.19 16.47
N LYS A 383 13.22 3.97 15.88
CA LYS A 383 13.46 4.71 14.63
C LYS A 383 14.52 5.81 14.79
N GLU A 384 14.69 6.36 15.99
CA GLU A 384 15.70 7.38 16.28
C GLU A 384 17.12 6.83 16.49
N LEU A 385 17.29 5.52 16.65
CA LEU A 385 18.62 4.93 16.87
C LEU A 385 19.56 5.23 15.69
N LYS A 386 20.77 5.69 16.01
CA LYS A 386 21.81 6.03 15.04
C LYS A 386 22.98 5.06 15.11
N GLY A 387 23.58 4.79 13.97
CA GLY A 387 24.76 3.92 13.87
C GLY A 387 24.49 2.43 14.09
N TRP A 388 23.21 2.03 14.14
CA TRP A 388 22.77 0.64 14.21
C TRP A 388 21.54 0.45 13.32
N THR A 389 21.71 -0.34 12.26
CA THR A 389 20.68 -0.64 11.27
C THR A 389 20.87 -2.07 10.77
N PRO A 390 20.52 -3.10 11.57
CA PRO A 390 20.50 -4.48 11.12
C PRO A 390 19.78 -4.60 9.79
N THR A 391 20.43 -5.23 8.82
CA THR A 391 20.00 -5.26 7.43
C THR A 391 19.98 -6.69 6.94
N PHE A 392 18.96 -7.05 6.16
CA PHE A 392 18.68 -8.42 5.77
C PHE A 392 18.43 -8.49 4.26
N TYR A 393 19.19 -9.34 3.57
CA TYR A 393 19.15 -9.51 2.12
C TYR A 393 18.40 -10.78 1.73
N ASP A 394 17.76 -10.75 0.57
CA ASP A 394 17.15 -11.95 -0.01
C ASP A 394 18.29 -12.86 -0.55
N PRO A 395 18.52 -14.03 0.05
CA PRO A 395 19.62 -14.92 -0.33
C PRO A 395 19.41 -15.57 -1.70
N LYS A 396 18.19 -15.54 -2.27
CA LYS A 396 17.92 -16.05 -3.62
C LYS A 396 18.53 -15.17 -4.71
N VAL A 397 18.71 -13.89 -4.42
CA VAL A 397 19.24 -12.89 -5.36
C VAL A 397 20.53 -12.24 -4.89
N THR A 398 20.89 -12.38 -3.61
CA THR A 398 22.10 -11.78 -3.01
C THR A 398 23.02 -12.87 -2.46
N THR A 399 23.91 -13.39 -3.30
CA THR A 399 24.98 -14.29 -2.86
C THR A 399 26.13 -13.49 -2.24
N LEU A 400 26.98 -14.15 -1.43
CA LEU A 400 28.17 -13.51 -0.86
C LEU A 400 29.08 -12.89 -1.94
N ASP A 401 29.31 -13.58 -3.06
CA ASP A 401 30.17 -13.04 -4.13
C ASP A 401 29.54 -11.83 -4.81
N LEU A 402 28.23 -11.83 -5.03
CA LEU A 402 27.50 -10.67 -5.57
C LEU A 402 27.49 -9.51 -4.58
N TYR A 403 27.37 -9.79 -3.29
CA TYR A 403 27.44 -8.81 -2.21
C TYR A 403 28.81 -8.13 -2.14
N VAL A 404 29.89 -8.93 -2.12
CA VAL A 404 31.27 -8.43 -2.16
C VAL A 404 31.49 -7.59 -3.41
N LYS A 405 31.06 -8.08 -4.59
CA LYS A 405 31.15 -7.33 -5.85
C LYS A 405 30.42 -6.00 -5.77
N ASN A 406 29.19 -5.96 -5.24
CA ASN A 406 28.44 -4.72 -5.07
C ASN A 406 29.18 -3.71 -4.17
N TYR A 407 29.77 -4.19 -3.06
CA TYR A 407 30.58 -3.33 -2.19
C TYR A 407 31.82 -2.78 -2.88
N MET A 408 32.50 -3.60 -3.70
CA MET A 408 33.63 -3.14 -4.51
C MET A 408 33.19 -2.12 -5.58
N ASP A 409 32.10 -2.37 -6.29
CA ASP A 409 31.60 -1.51 -7.37
C ASP A 409 31.09 -0.17 -6.83
N THR A 410 30.61 -0.14 -5.59
CA THR A 410 30.05 1.05 -4.94
C THR A 410 30.97 1.67 -3.88
N ALA A 411 32.25 1.29 -3.88
CA ALA A 411 33.22 1.68 -2.86
C ALA A 411 33.34 3.19 -2.66
N GLU A 412 33.33 3.98 -3.75
CA GLU A 412 33.39 5.44 -3.69
C GLU A 412 32.18 6.04 -2.95
N ARG A 413 30.97 5.57 -3.29
CA ARG A 413 29.73 6.00 -2.63
C ARG A 413 29.75 5.64 -1.13
N LYS A 414 30.22 4.43 -0.81
CA LYS A 414 30.35 3.96 0.58
C LYS A 414 31.38 4.78 1.36
N ALA A 415 32.51 5.12 0.75
CA ALA A 415 33.52 5.99 1.35
C ALA A 415 32.98 7.39 1.67
N LYS A 416 32.16 7.98 0.78
CA LYS A 416 31.47 9.25 1.06
C LYS A 416 30.57 9.14 2.30
N GLY A 417 29.87 8.02 2.45
CA GLY A 417 28.94 7.75 3.55
C GLY A 417 29.59 7.35 4.89
N LEU A 418 30.91 7.12 4.95
CA LEU A 418 31.59 6.92 6.24
C LEU A 418 31.49 8.20 7.08
N PRO A 419 31.28 8.12 8.40
CA PRO A 419 31.31 9.30 9.25
C PRO A 419 32.72 9.94 9.24
N ASP A 420 32.83 11.18 9.69
CA ASP A 420 34.14 11.76 9.94
C ASP A 420 34.75 11.08 11.17
N LYS A 421 36.04 10.72 11.09
CA LYS A 421 36.78 10.26 12.28
C LYS A 421 36.90 11.45 13.23
N LYS A 422 36.25 11.35 14.39
CA LYS A 422 36.46 12.28 15.50
C LYS A 422 37.85 12.14 16.09
#